data_AF-A0A496ZA59-F1
#
_entry.id   AF-A0A496ZA59-F1
#
_cell.length_a   1.000
_cell.length_b   1.000
_cell.length_c   1.000
_cell.angle_alpha   90.00
_cell.angle_beta   90.00
_cell.angle_gamma   90.00
#
_symmetry.space_group_name_H-M   'P 1'
#
loop_
_entity.id
_entity.type
_entity.pdbx_description
1 polymer ?
#
loop_
_entity_poly.entity_id
_entity_poly.type
_entity_poly.pdbx_seq_one_letter_code
_entity_poly.pdbx_strand_id
1 'polypeptide(L)'
;YNNVEQLYSQWLSGGLGFIVEHLEQNFNHFFGLPKNQGTEFDTNSLLRSDFQAKVEGYTKLVQGGVMTPDEARNRMDSLKPVPHGDKVYMQQQMVELGYEPPEPEPVQVPVEPEMDEDEKVMLETMAIQKELAA
;
A
#
# COMPACT_ATOMS: atom_id res chain seq x y z
N TYR A 1 6.60 -6.50 -31.43
CA TYR A 1 6.48 -7.65 -30.52
C TYR A 1 5.10 -7.78 -29.84
N ASN A 2 4.02 -7.19 -30.38
CA ASN A 2 2.69 -7.19 -29.71
C ASN A 2 1.75 -8.36 -30.14
N ASN A 3 2.07 -9.06 -31.25
CA ASN A 3 1.14 -10.01 -31.86
C ASN A 3 0.95 -11.31 -31.05
N VAL A 4 2.03 -11.88 -30.51
CA VAL A 4 1.98 -13.16 -29.78
C VAL A 4 1.28 -13.01 -28.43
N GLU A 5 1.48 -11.87 -27.75
CA GLU A 5 0.82 -11.57 -26.47
C GLU A 5 -0.69 -11.34 -26.63
N GLN A 6 -1.09 -10.66 -27.70
CA GLN A 6 -2.51 -10.55 -28.07
C GLN A 6 -3.12 -11.92 -28.39
N LEU A 7 -2.38 -12.80 -29.07
CA LEU A 7 -2.83 -14.15 -29.36
C LEU A 7 -3.04 -14.97 -28.08
N TYR A 8 -2.12 -14.89 -27.11
CA TYR A 8 -2.27 -15.56 -25.82
C TYR A 8 -3.47 -15.03 -25.04
N SER A 9 -3.68 -13.71 -25.03
CA SER A 9 -4.84 -13.09 -24.38
C SER A 9 -6.14 -13.53 -25.05
N GLN A 10 -6.18 -13.59 -26.38
CA GLN A 10 -7.34 -14.07 -27.13
C GLN A 10 -7.63 -15.55 -26.88
N TRP A 11 -6.59 -16.39 -26.85
CA TRP A 11 -6.73 -17.82 -26.53
C TRP A 11 -7.22 -18.03 -25.09
N LEU A 12 -6.71 -17.24 -24.15
CA LEU A 12 -7.12 -17.29 -22.76
C LEU A 12 -8.61 -16.94 -22.60
N SER A 13 -9.03 -15.79 -23.12
CA SER A 13 -10.41 -15.33 -22.99
C SER A 13 -11.41 -16.14 -23.82
N GLY A 14 -11.04 -16.52 -25.05
CA GLY A 14 -11.95 -17.17 -26.00
C GLY A 14 -11.93 -18.69 -25.94
N GLY A 15 -10.81 -19.30 -25.58
CA GLY A 15 -10.64 -20.75 -25.55
C GLY A 15 -10.70 -21.32 -24.14
N LEU A 16 -9.78 -20.85 -23.28
CA LEU A 16 -9.60 -21.43 -21.95
C LEU A 16 -10.64 -20.93 -20.94
N GLY A 17 -11.13 -19.70 -21.09
CA GLY A 17 -12.06 -19.07 -20.14
C GLY A 17 -13.31 -19.89 -19.86
N PHE A 18 -13.95 -20.44 -20.91
CA PHE A 18 -15.11 -21.32 -20.76
C PHE A 18 -14.81 -22.56 -19.90
N ILE A 19 -13.65 -23.18 -20.12
CA ILE A 19 -13.26 -24.41 -19.41
C ILE A 19 -12.98 -24.09 -17.93
N VAL A 20 -12.28 -22.99 -17.67
CA VAL A 20 -11.94 -22.54 -16.31
C VAL A 20 -13.21 -22.20 -15.54
N GLU A 21 -14.13 -21.44 -16.14
CA GLU A 21 -15.40 -21.08 -15.49
C GLU A 21 -16.24 -22.32 -15.18
N HIS A 22 -16.29 -23.31 -16.09
CA HIS A 22 -16.95 -24.59 -15.79
C HIS A 22 -16.26 -25.33 -14.64
N LEU A 23 -14.93 -25.32 -14.58
CA LEU A 23 -14.18 -25.93 -13.50
C LEU A 23 -14.51 -25.27 -12.15
N GLU A 24 -14.53 -23.93 -12.10
CA GLU A 24 -14.88 -23.13 -10.91
C GLU A 24 -16.30 -23.40 -10.45
N GLN A 25 -17.27 -23.44 -11.37
CA GLN A 25 -18.65 -23.77 -11.04
C GLN A 25 -18.78 -25.19 -10.48
N ASN A 26 -18.03 -26.15 -11.04
CA ASN A 26 -18.00 -27.51 -10.53
C ASN A 26 -17.36 -27.59 -9.14
N PHE A 27 -16.28 -26.86 -8.90
CA PHE A 27 -15.67 -26.78 -7.56
C PHE A 27 -16.60 -26.12 -6.55
N ASN A 28 -17.27 -25.03 -6.93
CA ASN A 28 -18.28 -24.37 -6.10
C ASN A 28 -19.41 -25.34 -5.72
N HIS A 29 -19.88 -26.14 -6.69
CA HIS A 29 -20.90 -27.16 -6.45
C HIS A 29 -20.37 -28.30 -5.56
N PHE A 30 -19.17 -28.80 -5.85
CA PHE A 30 -18.54 -29.91 -5.12
C PHE A 30 -18.29 -29.57 -3.65
N PHE A 31 -17.82 -28.36 -3.36
CA PHE A 31 -17.60 -27.88 -2.00
C PHE A 31 -18.87 -27.32 -1.35
N GLY A 32 -19.98 -27.21 -2.08
CA GLY A 32 -21.24 -26.68 -1.57
C GLY A 32 -21.12 -25.21 -1.12
N LEU A 33 -20.29 -24.43 -1.80
CA LEU A 33 -20.01 -23.05 -1.39
C LEU A 33 -21.28 -22.19 -1.46
N PRO A 34 -21.53 -21.35 -0.45
CA PRO A 34 -22.65 -20.43 -0.44
C PRO A 34 -22.46 -19.36 -1.52
N LYS A 35 -23.53 -18.74 -2.02
CA LYS A 35 -23.46 -17.76 -3.14
C LYS A 35 -22.57 -16.55 -2.89
N ASN A 36 -22.18 -16.29 -1.64
CA ASN A 36 -21.28 -15.21 -1.24
C ASN A 36 -19.79 -15.61 -1.21
N GLN A 37 -19.46 -16.88 -1.46
CA GLN A 37 -18.09 -17.37 -1.63
C GLN A 37 -18.00 -18.24 -2.88
N GLY A 38 -16.89 -18.09 -3.60
CA GLY A 38 -16.61 -18.90 -4.78
C GLY A 38 -15.11 -19.13 -4.91
N THR A 39 -14.75 -20.19 -5.61
CA THR A 39 -13.40 -20.44 -6.08
C THR A 39 -13.20 -19.74 -7.41
N GLU A 40 -12.10 -19.00 -7.52
CA GLU A 40 -11.63 -18.39 -8.77
C GLU A 40 -10.19 -18.85 -9.01
N PHE A 41 -9.89 -19.27 -10.23
CA PHE A 41 -8.53 -19.63 -10.63
C PHE A 41 -7.75 -18.40 -11.05
N ASP A 42 -6.59 -18.21 -10.44
CA ASP A 42 -5.69 -17.16 -10.86
C ASP A 42 -5.09 -17.48 -12.24
N THR A 43 -5.63 -16.81 -13.24
CA THR A 43 -5.21 -16.98 -14.63
C THR A 43 -4.04 -16.04 -14.98
N ASN A 44 -3.65 -15.14 -14.06
CA ASN A 44 -2.59 -14.17 -14.29
C ASN A 44 -1.23 -14.81 -14.51
N SER A 45 -0.97 -15.97 -13.91
CA SER A 45 0.27 -16.72 -14.10
C SER A 45 0.41 -17.32 -15.50
N LEU A 46 -0.65 -17.43 -16.29
CA LEU A 46 -0.55 -17.89 -17.69
C LEU A 46 0.01 -16.80 -18.62
N LEU A 47 -0.20 -15.53 -18.27
CA LEU A 47 0.23 -14.36 -19.06
C LEU A 47 1.63 -13.86 -18.63
N ARG A 48 2.61 -14.75 -18.41
CA ARG A 48 3.95 -14.36 -17.94
C ARG A 48 4.67 -13.38 -18.87
N SER A 49 4.42 -13.45 -20.18
CA SER A 49 5.04 -12.58 -21.17
C SER A 49 4.54 -11.14 -21.08
N ASP A 50 3.31 -10.91 -20.60
CA ASP A 50 2.69 -9.58 -20.47
C ASP A 50 3.09 -8.86 -19.17
N PHE A 51 4.31 -9.10 -18.68
CA PHE A 51 4.76 -8.48 -17.44
C PHE A 51 4.91 -6.97 -17.58
N GLN A 52 5.37 -6.48 -18.74
CA GLN A 52 5.57 -5.05 -18.96
C GLN A 52 4.24 -4.26 -18.88
N ALA A 53 3.20 -4.69 -19.59
CA ALA A 53 1.92 -3.98 -19.57
C ALA A 53 1.26 -4.04 -18.19
N LYS A 54 1.42 -5.16 -17.47
CA LYS A 54 1.01 -5.27 -16.07
C LYS A 54 1.72 -4.26 -15.16
N VAL A 55 3.04 -4.16 -15.26
CA VAL A 55 3.82 -3.20 -14.45
C VAL A 55 3.42 -1.76 -14.74
N GLU A 56 3.24 -1.42 -16.01
CA GLU A 56 2.77 -0.09 -16.41
C GLU A 56 1.36 0.19 -15.89
N GLY A 57 0.45 -0.79 -15.94
CA GLY A 57 -0.90 -0.70 -15.41
C GLY A 57 -0.93 -0.46 -13.90
N TYR A 58 -0.21 -1.29 -13.13
CA TYR A 58 -0.11 -1.15 -11.68
C TYR A 58 0.53 0.18 -11.26
N THR A 59 1.56 0.63 -11.99
CA THR A 59 2.20 1.93 -11.73
C THR A 59 1.20 3.07 -11.89
N LYS A 60 0.36 3.04 -12.94
CA LYS A 60 -0.70 4.04 -13.15
C LYS A 60 -1.78 3.98 -12.07
N LEU A 61 -2.17 2.79 -11.63
CA LEU A 61 -3.15 2.62 -10.55
C LEU A 61 -2.65 3.17 -9.21
N VAL A 62 -1.38 2.93 -8.89
CA VAL A 62 -0.74 3.48 -7.68
C VAL A 62 -0.60 5.00 -7.79
N GLN A 63 -0.16 5.52 -8.94
CA GLN A 63 -0.05 6.97 -9.15
C GLN A 63 -1.40 7.69 -9.14
N GLY A 64 -2.45 7.04 -9.62
CA GLY A 64 -3.82 7.54 -9.62
C GLY A 64 -4.55 7.39 -8.29
N GLY A 65 -3.90 6.82 -7.26
CA GLY A 65 -4.48 6.64 -5.93
C GLY A 65 -5.61 5.59 -5.88
N VAL A 66 -5.67 4.66 -6.83
CA VAL A 66 -6.68 3.58 -6.85
C VAL A 66 -6.23 2.37 -6.04
N MET A 67 -4.91 2.11 -6.02
CA MET A 67 -4.32 0.95 -5.37
C MET A 67 -3.17 1.39 -4.46
N THR A 68 -3.04 0.73 -3.31
CA THR A 68 -1.88 0.94 -2.42
C THR A 68 -0.62 0.30 -3.01
N PRO A 69 0.58 0.82 -2.73
CA PRO A 69 1.82 0.15 -3.12
C PRO A 69 1.91 -1.31 -2.68
N ASP A 70 1.42 -1.67 -1.49
CA ASP A 70 1.47 -3.05 -0.99
C ASP A 70 0.50 -3.99 -1.72
N GLU A 71 -0.69 -3.52 -2.10
CA GLU A 71 -1.60 -4.29 -2.95
C GLU A 71 -0.99 -4.57 -4.32
N ALA A 72 -0.36 -3.57 -4.94
CA ALA A 72 0.32 -3.74 -6.23
C ALA A 72 1.48 -4.74 -6.13
N ARG A 73 2.26 -4.67 -5.04
CA ARG A 73 3.36 -5.62 -4.76
C ARG A 73 2.88 -7.05 -4.56
N ASN A 74 1.75 -7.23 -3.86
CA ASN A 74 1.13 -8.53 -3.68
C ASN A 74 0.69 -9.14 -5.02
N ARG A 75 0.09 -8.33 -5.90
CA ARG A 75 -0.43 -8.80 -7.21
C ARG A 75 0.63 -9.03 -8.29
N MET A 76 1.84 -8.46 -8.16
CA MET A 76 2.91 -8.66 -9.15
C MET A 76 3.66 -9.97 -8.98
N ASP A 77 3.99 -10.35 -7.74
CA ASP A 77 4.85 -11.52 -7.48
C ASP A 77 4.78 -11.97 -6.01
N SER A 78 3.69 -11.67 -5.30
CA SER A 78 3.59 -11.88 -3.84
C SER A 78 4.79 -11.28 -3.08
N LEU A 79 5.27 -10.11 -3.51
CA LEU A 79 6.41 -9.45 -2.85
C LEU A 79 6.02 -9.06 -1.43
N LYS A 80 6.98 -9.14 -0.51
CA LYS A 80 6.75 -8.73 0.87
C LYS A 80 6.29 -7.26 0.95
N PRO A 81 5.31 -6.97 1.84
CA PRO A 81 4.87 -5.60 2.08
C PRO A 81 6.02 -4.75 2.64
N VAL A 82 5.98 -3.45 2.36
CA VAL A 82 6.99 -2.49 2.79
C VAL A 82 6.41 -1.52 3.81
N PRO A 83 7.23 -1.00 4.76
CA PRO A 83 6.75 0.00 5.71
C PRO A 83 6.13 1.20 4.97
N HIS A 84 4.92 1.60 5.39
CA HIS A 84 4.11 2.66 4.76
C HIS A 84 3.53 2.34 3.37
N GLY A 85 3.58 1.09 2.90
CA GLY A 85 2.99 0.68 1.62
C GLY A 85 1.48 0.47 1.64
N ASP A 86 0.84 0.47 2.82
CA ASP A 86 -0.61 0.28 3.01
C ASP A 86 -1.44 1.57 2.83
N LYS A 87 -0.77 2.71 2.58
CA LYS A 87 -1.44 3.99 2.35
C LYS A 87 -1.53 4.28 0.86
N VAL A 88 -2.67 4.81 0.45
CA VAL A 88 -2.86 5.35 -0.90
C VAL A 88 -2.09 6.66 -1.02
N TYR A 89 -1.22 6.76 -2.02
CA TYR A 89 -0.46 7.97 -2.32
C TYR A 89 -1.06 8.65 -3.55
N MET A 90 -1.21 9.97 -3.50
CA MET A 90 -1.59 10.79 -4.66
C MET A 90 -0.66 11.99 -4.72
N GLN A 91 -0.10 12.27 -5.89
CA GLN A 91 0.69 13.48 -6.08
C GLN A 91 -0.22 14.71 -6.01
N GLN A 92 0.11 15.67 -5.15
CA GLN A 92 -0.68 16.87 -4.95
C GLN A 92 -0.28 18.05 -5.87
N GLN A 93 0.68 17.85 -6.79
CA GLN A 93 1.20 18.98 -7.57
C GLN A 93 0.55 19.11 -8.95
N MET A 94 -0.33 20.10 -9.07
CA MET A 94 -0.49 20.91 -10.29
C MET A 94 -0.61 22.37 -9.84
N VAL A 95 0.55 22.96 -9.51
CA VAL A 95 0.67 24.30 -8.95
C VAL A 95 0.96 25.29 -10.07
N GLU A 96 0.29 26.44 -10.07
CA GLU A 96 0.45 27.51 -11.06
C GLU A 96 1.84 28.17 -10.99
N LEU A 97 2.34 28.68 -12.13
CA LEU A 97 3.73 29.16 -12.31
C LEU A 97 4.08 30.44 -11.49
N GLY A 98 3.22 30.87 -10.58
CA GLY A 98 3.39 32.02 -9.67
C GLY A 98 2.88 31.76 -8.24
N TYR A 99 2.68 30.51 -7.86
CA TYR A 99 2.27 30.14 -6.51
C TYR A 99 3.45 30.26 -5.54
N GLU A 100 3.37 31.21 -4.62
CA GLU A 100 4.16 31.19 -3.39
C GLU A 100 3.47 30.21 -2.42
N PRO A 101 4.16 29.13 -2.00
CA PRO A 101 3.65 28.28 -0.95
C PRO A 101 3.32 29.14 0.27
N PRO A 102 2.15 29.01 0.90
CA PRO A 102 1.96 29.60 2.22
C PRO A 102 3.08 29.05 3.10
N GLU A 103 3.87 29.95 3.67
CA GLU A 103 4.90 29.55 4.64
C GLU A 103 4.22 28.66 5.67
N PRO A 104 4.78 27.47 5.95
CA PRO A 104 4.20 26.62 6.98
C PRO A 104 4.13 27.47 8.24
N GLU A 105 2.91 27.72 8.74
CA GLU A 105 2.74 28.36 10.04
C GLU A 105 3.63 27.57 11.00
N PRO A 106 4.54 28.25 11.75
CA PRO A 106 5.48 27.54 12.59
C PRO A 106 4.65 26.65 13.50
N VAL A 107 4.82 25.34 13.31
CA VAL A 107 4.27 24.32 14.20
C VAL A 107 4.69 24.78 15.58
N GLN A 108 3.71 25.20 16.41
CA GLN A 108 3.99 25.54 17.79
C GLN A 108 4.50 24.25 18.41
N VAL A 109 5.83 24.12 18.49
CA VAL A 109 6.47 23.12 19.33
C VAL A 109 5.83 23.32 20.69
N PRO A 110 5.16 22.31 21.27
CA PRO A 110 4.66 22.43 22.63
C PRO A 110 5.83 22.93 23.46
N VAL A 111 5.68 24.13 24.03
CA VAL A 111 6.68 24.70 24.92
C VAL A 111 6.88 23.65 26.01
N GLU A 112 8.03 22.96 25.95
CA GLU A 112 8.51 22.19 27.10
C GLU A 112 8.46 23.19 28.25
N PRO A 113 7.72 22.90 29.34
CA PRO A 113 7.71 23.83 30.46
C PRO A 113 9.16 24.02 30.88
N GLU A 114 9.68 25.24 30.69
CA GLU A 114 10.94 25.65 31.29
C GLU A 114 10.74 25.47 32.79
N MET A 115 11.26 24.38 33.35
CA MET A 115 11.47 24.34 34.78
C MET A 115 12.52 25.40 35.06
N ASP A 116 12.09 26.48 35.71
CA ASP A 116 12.96 27.56 36.19
C ASP A 116 14.18 26.94 36.89
N GLU A 117 15.38 27.51 36.69
CA GLU A 117 16.62 26.97 37.28
C GLU A 117 16.50 26.74 38.80
N ASP A 118 15.67 27.55 39.46
CA ASP A 118 15.34 27.43 40.88
C ASP A 118 14.63 26.09 41.22
N GLU A 119 13.78 25.57 40.34
CA GLU A 119 13.08 24.29 40.53
C GLU A 119 14.03 23.09 40.34
N LYS A 120 14.99 23.19 39.41
CA LYS A 120 16.06 22.19 39.26
C LYS A 120 16.98 22.15 40.47
N VAL A 121 17.41 23.31 40.97
CA VAL A 121 18.29 23.39 42.16
C VAL A 121 17.56 22.89 43.41
N MET A 122 16.27 23.16 43.55
CA MET A 122 15.45 22.60 44.65
C MET A 122 15.32 21.08 44.56
N LEU A 123 15.09 20.52 43.36
CA LEU A 123 15.03 19.07 43.16
C LEU A 123 16.38 18.39 43.43
N GLU A 124 17.49 19.00 43.02
CA GLU A 124 18.84 18.47 43.22
C GLU A 124 19.25 18.52 44.71
N THR A 125 18.95 19.61 45.40
CA THR A 125 19.24 19.75 46.85
C THR A 125 18.36 18.84 47.70
N MET A 126 17.10 18.61 47.31
CA MET A 126 16.23 17.61 47.96
C MET A 126 16.70 16.17 47.71
N ALA A 127 17.21 15.86 46.51
CA ALA A 127 17.76 14.54 46.21
C ALA A 127 19.04 14.25 47.03
N ILE A 128 19.93 15.22 47.17
CA ILE A 128 21.15 15.11 47.97
C ILE A 128 20.82 14.98 49.46
N GLN A 129 19.84 15.72 49.98
CA GLN A 129 19.39 15.56 51.37
C GLN A 129 18.78 14.18 51.65
N LYS A 130 18.10 13.59 50.66
CA LYS A 130 17.52 12.25 50.79
C LYS A 130 18.58 11.15 50.80
N GLU A 131 19.69 11.32 50.08
CA GLU A 131 20.84 10.39 50.15
C GLU A 131 21.67 10.53 51.42
N LEU A 132 21.78 11.73 52.01
CA LEU A 132 22.54 11.92 53.26
C LEU A 132 21.78 11.47 54.52
N ALA A 133 20.47 11.25 54.41
CA ALA A 133 19.58 10.83 55.51
C ALA A 133 19.25 9.33 55.52
N ALA A 134 19.87 8.53 54.64
CA ALA A 134 19.81 7.07 54.61
C ALA A 134 21.10 6.45 55.16
#